data_AF-A0A662V9R6-F1
#
_entry.id   AF-A0A662V9R6-F1
#
_cell.length_a   1.000
_cell.length_b   1.000
_cell.length_c   1.000
_cell.angle_alpha   90.00
_cell.angle_beta   90.00
_cell.angle_gamma   90.00
#
_symmetry.space_group_name_H-M   'P 1'
#
loop_
_entity.id
_entity.type
_entity.pdbx_description
1 polymer ?
#
loop_
_entity_poly.entity_id
_entity_poly.type
_entity_poly.pdbx_seq_one_letter_code
_entity_poly.pdbx_strand_id
1 'polypeptide(L)'
;MKFFTRRKRKEILTEEVKESVRKRVTKYLKRSSPGTYASLNKYYMIKSHRDFVNTLIEEPGECYQILVKYFNNYESAEFFIYCILERLLAFNPFYIASAMTALKEGNDNEFKKILAHALSRESMRTIII
;
A
#
# COMPACT_ATOMS: atom_id res chain seq x y z
N MET A 1 -17.57 7.03 33.51
CA MET A 1 -16.30 6.59 32.89
C MET A 1 -16.62 5.55 31.81
N LYS A 2 -16.67 5.94 30.53
CA LYS A 2 -17.02 5.01 29.44
C LYS A 2 -15.74 4.33 28.96
N PHE A 3 -15.60 3.04 29.26
CA PHE A 3 -14.55 2.20 28.68
C PHE A 3 -14.83 2.03 27.19
N PHE A 4 -14.07 2.71 26.34
CA PHE A 4 -13.98 2.37 24.93
C PHE A 4 -13.20 1.06 24.83
N THR A 5 -13.92 -0.05 24.80
CA THR A 5 -13.41 -1.31 24.29
C THR A 5 -13.03 -1.07 22.83
N ARG A 6 -11.74 -0.82 22.57
CA ARG A 6 -11.12 -0.89 21.24
C ARG A 6 -11.47 -2.28 20.69
N ARG A 7 -12.50 -2.36 19.85
CA ARG A 7 -12.78 -3.54 19.03
C ARG A 7 -11.46 -3.90 18.36
N LYS A 8 -10.87 -5.06 18.69
CA LYS A 8 -9.78 -5.65 17.91
C LYS A 8 -10.27 -5.73 16.47
N ARG A 9 -9.89 -4.78 15.61
CA ARG A 9 -10.08 -4.89 14.16
C ARG A 9 -9.39 -6.20 13.78
N LYS A 10 -10.14 -7.16 13.25
CA LYS A 10 -9.57 -8.39 12.71
C LYS A 10 -8.57 -7.97 11.63
N GLU A 11 -7.27 -8.23 11.84
CA GLU A 11 -6.25 -7.87 10.86
C GLU A 11 -6.53 -8.62 9.56
N ILE A 12 -6.68 -7.87 8.46
CA ILE A 12 -6.97 -8.43 7.12
C ILE A 12 -5.69 -8.96 6.47
N LEU A 13 -4.57 -8.29 6.73
CA LEU A 13 -3.24 -8.67 6.24
C LEU A 13 -2.51 -9.45 7.33
N THR A 14 -1.97 -10.61 6.99
CA THR A 14 -1.01 -11.32 7.85
C THR A 14 0.32 -10.59 7.85
N GLU A 15 1.11 -10.75 8.92
CA GLU A 15 2.45 -10.13 9.00
C GLU A 15 3.38 -10.56 7.86
N GLU A 16 3.25 -11.80 7.38
CA GLU A 16 3.99 -12.29 6.21
C GLU A 16 3.66 -11.48 4.94
N VAL A 17 2.38 -11.20 4.71
CA VAL A 17 1.94 -10.39 3.58
C VAL A 17 2.42 -8.95 3.74
N LYS A 18 2.32 -8.37 4.94
CA LYS A 18 2.83 -7.02 5.22
C LYS A 18 4.33 -6.94 4.91
N GLU A 19 5.12 -7.91 5.37
CA GLU A 19 6.56 -7.93 5.15
C GLU A 19 6.93 -8.13 3.68
N SER A 20 6.19 -8.98 2.95
CA SER A 20 6.35 -9.13 1.50
C SER A 20 6.12 -7.81 0.77
N VAL A 21 5.06 -7.08 1.12
CA VAL A 21 4.79 -5.73 0.58
C VAL A 21 5.92 -4.77 0.92
N ARG A 22 6.34 -4.69 2.20
CA ARG A 22 7.47 -3.85 2.65
C ARG A 22 8.70 -4.08 1.80
N LYS A 23 9.11 -5.34 1.65
CA LYS A 23 10.30 -5.73 0.89
C LYS A 23 10.18 -5.39 -0.59
N ARG A 24 9.05 -5.72 -1.24
CA ARG A 24 8.84 -5.48 -2.69
C ARG A 24 8.82 -3.99 -3.02
N VAL A 25 8.01 -3.21 -2.31
CA VAL A 25 7.87 -1.76 -2.57
C VAL A 25 9.17 -1.03 -2.26
N THR A 26 9.78 -1.30 -1.11
CA THR A 26 11.05 -0.66 -0.72
C THR A 26 12.16 -0.96 -1.71
N LYS A 27 12.30 -2.24 -2.10
CA LYS A 27 13.31 -2.65 -3.08
C LYS A 27 13.07 -2.01 -4.45
N TYR A 28 11.81 -1.91 -4.89
CA TYR A 28 11.45 -1.25 -6.13
C TYR A 28 11.85 0.23 -6.09
N LEU A 29 11.33 0.99 -5.12
CA LEU A 29 11.56 2.43 -5.02
C LEU A 29 13.04 2.79 -4.84
N LYS A 30 13.78 2.06 -3.99
CA LYS A 30 15.22 2.29 -3.82
C LYS A 30 16.02 2.06 -5.11
N ARG A 31 15.56 1.16 -5.99
CA ARG A 31 16.23 0.85 -7.26
C ARG A 31 15.83 1.79 -8.39
N SER A 32 14.54 2.10 -8.52
CA SER A 32 14.02 2.91 -9.63
C SER A 32 14.19 4.40 -9.39
N SER A 33 14.01 4.87 -8.15
CA SER A 33 14.17 6.27 -7.79
C SER A 33 14.55 6.43 -6.30
N PRO A 34 15.83 6.24 -5.96
CA PRO A 34 16.30 6.35 -4.57
C PRO A 34 16.05 7.75 -3.96
N GLY A 35 16.14 8.80 -4.79
CA GLY A 35 15.83 10.17 -4.38
C GLY A 35 14.36 10.32 -3.96
N THR A 36 13.43 9.82 -4.78
CA THR A 36 12.00 9.81 -4.44
C THR A 36 11.73 8.98 -3.21
N TYR A 37 12.35 7.81 -3.05
CA TYR A 37 12.19 6.99 -1.84
C TYR A 37 12.55 7.76 -0.57
N ALA A 38 13.70 8.45 -0.57
CA ALA A 38 14.17 9.19 0.59
C ALA A 38 13.27 10.41 0.89
N SER A 39 12.93 11.21 -0.12
CA SER A 39 12.08 12.39 0.06
C SER A 39 10.66 12.03 0.48
N LEU A 40 10.07 10.99 -0.13
CA LEU A 40 8.73 10.52 0.18
C LEU A 40 8.66 10.02 1.62
N ASN A 41 9.60 9.16 2.05
CA ASN A 41 9.61 8.69 3.44
C ASN A 41 9.79 9.84 4.45
N LYS A 42 10.68 10.80 4.17
CA LYS A 42 10.82 11.98 5.03
C LYS A 42 9.49 12.76 5.14
N TYR A 43 8.80 12.94 4.03
CA TYR A 43 7.50 13.62 4.01
C TYR A 43 6.44 12.85 4.82
N TYR A 44 6.35 11.53 4.66
CA TYR A 44 5.41 10.69 5.39
C TYR A 44 5.72 10.63 6.89
N MET A 45 6.99 10.60 7.28
CA MET A 45 7.39 10.69 8.69
C MET A 45 6.92 11.99 9.34
N ILE A 46 6.95 13.11 8.62
CA ILE A 46 6.46 14.40 9.12
C ILE A 46 4.93 14.42 9.19
N LYS A 47 4.23 13.82 8.23
CA LYS A 47 2.76 13.91 8.13
C LYS A 47 2.00 12.85 8.91
N SER A 48 2.54 11.65 9.04
CA SER A 48 1.86 10.46 9.60
C SER A 48 2.68 9.71 10.65
N HIS A 49 3.89 10.19 10.98
CA HIS A 49 4.83 9.53 11.91
C HIS A 49 5.21 8.09 11.52
N ARG A 50 4.99 7.72 10.25
CA ARG A 50 5.31 6.43 9.65
C ARG A 50 5.93 6.66 8.28
N ASP A 51 6.70 5.71 7.78
CA ASP A 51 7.18 5.74 6.39
C ASP A 51 6.05 5.42 5.41
N PHE A 52 6.27 5.74 4.14
CA PHE A 52 5.28 5.59 3.07
C PHE A 52 4.69 4.18 2.99
N VAL A 53 5.54 3.15 3.10
CA VAL A 53 5.12 1.76 2.87
C VAL A 53 4.30 1.26 4.06
N ASN A 54 4.70 1.60 5.28
CA ASN A 54 3.91 1.30 6.47
C ASN A 54 2.56 2.03 6.47
N THR A 55 2.50 3.28 6.01
CA THR A 55 1.21 3.98 5.85
C THR A 55 0.35 3.32 4.77
N LEU A 56 0.93 2.88 3.65
CA LEU A 56 0.20 2.15 2.60
C LEU A 56 -0.43 0.84 3.11
N ILE A 57 0.26 0.12 4.00
CA ILE A 57 -0.22 -1.14 4.57
C ILE A 57 -1.30 -0.91 5.63
N GLU A 58 -1.07 0.06 6.52
CA GLU A 58 -1.90 0.25 7.71
C GLU A 58 -3.11 1.16 7.45
N GLU A 59 -2.94 2.21 6.66
CA GLU A 59 -3.95 3.27 6.41
C GLU A 59 -3.90 3.69 4.92
N PRO A 60 -4.21 2.77 3.99
CA PRO A 60 -4.02 2.98 2.54
C PRO A 60 -4.76 4.21 1.97
N GLY A 61 -5.99 4.48 2.41
CA GLY A 61 -6.72 5.67 2.01
C GLY A 61 -6.03 6.96 2.44
N GLU A 62 -5.58 7.03 3.70
CA GLU A 62 -4.77 8.16 4.18
C GLU A 62 -3.45 8.27 3.41
N CYS A 63 -2.79 7.13 3.15
CA CYS A 63 -1.58 7.08 2.36
C CYS A 63 -1.79 7.76 1.01
N TYR A 64 -2.87 7.44 0.29
CA TYR A 64 -3.19 8.06 -0.98
C TYR A 64 -3.42 9.58 -0.86
N GLN A 65 -4.15 10.03 0.16
CA GLN A 65 -4.39 11.47 0.37
C GLN A 65 -3.10 12.24 0.67
N ILE A 66 -2.17 11.65 1.43
CA ILE A 66 -0.85 12.25 1.69
C ILE A 66 -0.03 12.28 0.40
N LEU A 67 -0.13 11.25 -0.44
CA LEU A 67 0.59 11.15 -1.72
C LEU A 67 0.16 12.25 -2.69
N VAL A 68 -1.15 12.49 -2.81
CA VAL A 68 -1.70 13.59 -3.63
C VAL A 68 -1.13 14.93 -3.17
N LYS A 69 -1.07 15.17 -1.85
CA LYS A 69 -0.49 16.40 -1.29
C LYS A 69 1.01 16.50 -1.56
N TYR A 70 1.75 15.39 -1.52
CA TYR A 70 3.18 15.35 -1.81
C TYR A 70 3.48 15.76 -3.27
N PHE A 71 2.72 15.24 -4.22
CA PHE A 71 2.88 15.58 -5.64
C PHE A 71 2.22 16.91 -6.03
N ASN A 72 1.32 17.43 -5.18
CA ASN A 72 0.48 18.58 -5.48
C ASN A 72 -0.30 18.43 -6.82
N ASN A 73 -0.59 17.17 -7.19
CA ASN A 73 -1.21 16.82 -8.46
C ASN A 73 -1.78 15.39 -8.35
N TYR A 74 -3.05 15.22 -8.71
CA TYR A 74 -3.74 13.93 -8.64
C TYR A 74 -3.19 12.92 -9.65
N GLU A 75 -2.99 13.33 -10.91
CA GLU A 75 -2.53 12.44 -11.98
C GLU A 75 -1.13 11.87 -11.67
N SER A 76 -0.22 12.69 -11.17
CA SER A 76 1.11 12.26 -10.73
C SER A 76 1.05 11.26 -9.57
N ALA A 77 0.17 11.49 -8.59
CA ALA A 77 -0.02 10.58 -7.47
C ALA A 77 -0.65 9.26 -7.92
N GLU A 78 -1.65 9.30 -8.80
CA GLU A 78 -2.30 8.12 -9.38
C GLU A 78 -1.32 7.30 -10.22
N PHE A 79 -0.53 7.95 -11.08
CA PHE A 79 0.49 7.27 -11.87
C PHE A 79 1.57 6.63 -10.98
N PHE A 80 2.02 7.33 -9.95
CA PHE A 80 3.03 6.81 -9.02
C PHE A 80 2.54 5.58 -8.27
N ILE A 81 1.32 5.63 -7.71
CA ILE A 81 0.77 4.50 -6.97
C ILE A 81 0.39 3.34 -7.90
N TYR A 82 -0.06 3.63 -9.12
CA TYR A 82 -0.28 2.63 -10.17
C TYR A 82 1.00 1.83 -10.46
N CYS A 83 2.13 2.50 -10.66
CA CYS A 83 3.43 1.84 -10.88
C CYS A 83 3.82 0.91 -9.71
N ILE A 84 3.48 1.27 -8.48
CA ILE A 84 3.72 0.43 -7.31
C ILE A 84 2.79 -0.79 -7.33
N LEU A 85 1.50 -0.59 -7.59
CA LEU A 85 0.51 -1.64 -7.64
C LEU A 85 0.76 -2.65 -8.76
N GLU A 86 1.19 -2.19 -9.94
CA GLU A 86 1.62 -3.08 -11.03
C GLU A 86 2.68 -4.09 -10.57
N ARG A 87 3.67 -3.62 -9.80
CA ARG A 87 4.75 -4.45 -9.28
C ARG A 87 4.31 -5.36 -8.15
N LEU A 88 3.36 -4.91 -7.32
CA LEU A 88 2.81 -5.71 -6.22
C LEU A 88 1.85 -6.79 -6.72
N LEU A 89 1.06 -6.50 -7.75
CA LEU A 89 -0.06 -7.31 -8.21
C LEU A 89 0.24 -8.03 -9.54
N ALA A 90 1.52 -8.15 -9.89
CA ALA A 90 2.02 -8.84 -11.07
C ALA A 90 1.29 -8.45 -12.36
N PHE A 91 1.07 -7.14 -12.56
CA PHE A 91 0.40 -6.59 -13.73
C PHE A 91 -1.03 -7.13 -13.98
N ASN A 92 -1.70 -7.68 -12.95
CA ASN A 92 -3.09 -8.13 -13.09
C ASN A 92 -4.04 -6.91 -13.12
N PRO A 93 -4.66 -6.59 -14.28
CA PRO A 93 -5.41 -5.36 -14.45
C PRO A 93 -6.65 -5.30 -13.56
N PHE A 94 -7.27 -6.45 -13.26
CA PHE A 94 -8.45 -6.50 -12.38
C PHE A 94 -8.09 -6.10 -10.95
N TYR A 95 -7.00 -6.66 -10.39
CA TYR A 95 -6.59 -6.29 -9.04
C TYR A 95 -6.09 -4.85 -8.96
N ILE A 96 -5.37 -4.37 -9.98
CA ILE A 96 -4.86 -3.00 -9.99
C ILE A 96 -6.01 -2.00 -10.04
N ALA A 97 -6.97 -2.18 -10.95
CA ALA A 97 -8.13 -1.30 -11.07
C ALA A 97 -8.95 -1.28 -9.77
N SER A 98 -9.26 -2.44 -9.20
CA SER A 98 -10.00 -2.51 -7.93
C SER A 98 -9.22 -1.89 -6.75
N ALA A 99 -7.91 -2.10 -6.68
CA ALA A 99 -7.07 -1.51 -5.64
C ALA A 99 -7.00 0.02 -5.77
N MET A 100 -6.89 0.54 -6.99
CA MET A 100 -6.92 1.97 -7.27
C MET A 100 -8.25 2.60 -6.84
N THR A 101 -9.38 1.99 -7.20
CA THR A 101 -10.70 2.46 -6.77
C THR A 101 -10.82 2.47 -5.24
N ALA A 102 -10.41 1.38 -4.58
CA ALA A 102 -10.45 1.30 -3.12
C ALA A 102 -9.60 2.37 -2.43
N LEU A 103 -8.41 2.70 -2.96
CA LEU A 103 -7.57 3.80 -2.46
C LEU A 103 -8.27 5.16 -2.60
N LYS A 104 -8.83 5.44 -3.77
CA LYS A 104 -9.48 6.72 -4.09
C LYS A 104 -10.73 6.95 -3.25
N GLU A 105 -11.47 5.89 -2.96
CA GLU A 105 -12.66 5.92 -2.10
C GLU A 105 -12.35 5.91 -0.60
N GLY A 106 -11.07 5.74 -0.21
CA GLY A 106 -10.68 5.58 1.20
C GLY A 106 -11.20 4.27 1.83
N ASN A 107 -11.48 3.26 1.00
CA ASN A 107 -11.97 1.96 1.45
C ASN A 107 -10.82 1.03 1.84
N ASP A 108 -10.21 1.31 2.98
CA ASP A 108 -9.02 0.60 3.45
C ASP A 108 -9.20 -0.92 3.55
N ASN A 109 -10.38 -1.37 3.98
CA ASN A 109 -10.65 -2.78 4.15
C ASN A 109 -10.66 -3.51 2.80
N GLU A 110 -11.25 -2.90 1.78
CA GLU A 110 -11.30 -3.50 0.45
C GLU A 110 -9.91 -3.57 -0.18
N PHE A 111 -9.12 -2.49 -0.06
CA PHE A 111 -7.73 -2.49 -0.53
C PHE A 111 -6.91 -3.61 0.12
N LYS A 112 -7.01 -3.77 1.44
CA LYS A 112 -6.30 -4.83 2.18
C LYS A 112 -6.77 -6.23 1.78
N LYS A 113 -8.06 -6.43 1.51
CA LYS A 113 -8.57 -7.73 1.01
C LYS A 113 -8.01 -8.06 -0.36
N ILE A 114 -7.94 -7.08 -1.26
CA ILE A 114 -7.38 -7.25 -2.60
C ILE A 114 -5.90 -7.65 -2.50
N LEU A 115 -5.12 -6.95 -1.67
CA LEU A 115 -3.72 -7.30 -1.42
C LEU A 115 -3.57 -8.72 -0.84
N ALA A 116 -4.35 -9.07 0.19
CA ALA A 116 -4.31 -10.40 0.79
C ALA A 116 -4.62 -11.50 -0.24
N HIS A 117 -5.66 -11.31 -1.05
CA HIS A 117 -6.09 -12.28 -2.04
C HIS A 117 -5.10 -12.43 -3.20
N ALA A 118 -4.55 -11.32 -3.70
CA ALA A 118 -3.58 -11.35 -4.78
C ALA A 118 -2.26 -12.02 -4.35
N LEU A 119 -1.75 -11.66 -3.16
CA LEU A 119 -0.45 -12.12 -2.69
C LEU A 119 -0.47 -13.55 -2.13
N SER A 120 -1.61 -14.01 -1.58
CA SER A 120 -1.78 -15.42 -1.19
C SER A 120 -1.86 -16.38 -2.39
N ARG A 121 -2.37 -15.92 -3.54
CA ARG A 121 -2.37 -16.71 -4.77
C ARG A 121 -1.00 -16.82 -5.43
N GLU A 122 -0.14 -15.82 -5.28
CA GLU A 122 1.25 -15.88 -5.74
C GLU A 122 2.08 -16.90 -4.95
N SER A 123 1.91 -16.99 -3.62
CA SER A 123 2.66 -17.96 -2.80
C SER A 123 2.30 -19.41 -3.18
N MET A 124 1.03 -19.69 -3.49
CA MET A 124 0.62 -21.01 -3.98
C MET A 124 1.18 -21.38 -5.35
N ARG A 125 1.47 -20.40 -6.24
CA ARG A 125 2.11 -20.68 -7.53
C ARG A 125 3.59 -21.03 -7.41
N THR A 126 4.26 -20.65 -6.33
CA THR A 126 5.69 -20.91 -6.13
C THR A 126 5.96 -22.30 -5.55
N ILE A 127 4.94 -22.93 -4.94
CA ILE A 127 5.02 -24.28 -4.35
C ILE A 127 4.84 -25.39 -5.42
N ILE A 128 4.33 -25.03 -6.61
CA ILE A 128 4.10 -25.94 -7.73
C ILE A 128 5.13 -25.67 -8.83
N ILE A 129 6.43 -25.72 -8.50
CA ILE A 129 7.53 -25.88 -9.45
C ILE A 129 8.58 -26.78 -8.80
#